data_AF-A0A0Q4R0B6-F1
#
_entry.id   AF-A0A0Q4R0B6-F1
#
_cell.length_a   1.000
_cell.length_b   1.000
_cell.length_c   1.000
_cell.angle_alpha   90.00
_cell.angle_beta   90.00
_cell.angle_gamma   90.00
#
_symmetry.space_group_name_H-M   'P 1'
#
loop_
_entity.id
_entity.type
_entity.pdbx_description
1 polymer ?
#
loop_
_entity_poly.entity_id
_entity_poly.type
_entity_poly.pdbx_seq_one_letter_code
_entity_poly.pdbx_strand_id
1 'polypeptide(L)'
;MVDFFVGSSISTINAKGELTLPDHFCVAIQSRAIRDDLFVGLHADHPCMIVCDRDSVAVHHHDPQDTLLGGWEREAREALLRRRLGFVAPAQMDGKGRIRIAPWMRSRRGIRQRALLIGMGRHFEVWNLDLVLEQGPSDLIVLAALHLDTSITKEDRHEPAMPRLGARRRTARPGKPGLSVQPVPALPTRPDPLRPAVDRPGKRPIKRIVAGR
;
A
#
# COMPACT_ATOMS: atom_id res chain seq x y z
N MET A 1 21.60 21.55 -2.33
CA MET A 1 21.13 20.79 -1.15
C MET A 1 20.24 19.69 -1.69
N VAL A 2 20.50 18.41 -1.39
CA VAL A 2 19.62 17.34 -1.84
C VAL A 2 18.41 17.37 -0.91
N ASP A 3 17.25 17.72 -1.43
CA ASP A 3 16.02 17.67 -0.64
C ASP A 3 15.63 16.22 -0.37
N PHE A 4 15.13 16.00 0.85
CA PHE A 4 14.81 14.67 1.37
C PHE A 4 13.30 14.51 1.51
N PHE A 5 12.81 13.29 1.29
CA PHE A 5 11.47 12.90 1.71
C PHE A 5 11.46 12.75 3.23
N VAL A 6 10.83 13.70 3.93
CA VAL A 6 10.72 13.71 5.39
C VAL A 6 9.27 13.90 5.81
N GLY A 7 8.92 13.37 6.98
CA GLY A 7 7.57 13.45 7.52
C GLY A 7 6.66 12.32 7.04
N SER A 8 5.38 12.45 7.37
CA SER A 8 4.37 11.45 7.07
C SER A 8 3.00 12.08 6.84
N SER A 9 2.11 11.37 6.15
CA SER A 9 0.76 11.86 5.87
C SER A 9 -0.18 10.74 5.45
N ILE A 10 -1.48 10.91 5.71
CA ILE A 10 -2.51 10.06 5.11
C ILE A 10 -2.91 10.66 3.77
N SER A 11 -2.91 9.81 2.73
CA SER A 11 -3.27 10.18 1.37
C SER A 11 -4.29 9.21 0.78
N THR A 12 -4.93 9.64 -0.30
CA THR A 12 -5.95 8.84 -0.99
C THR A 12 -5.45 8.30 -2.33
N ILE A 13 -5.92 7.11 -2.68
CA ILE A 13 -5.74 6.48 -3.98
C ILE A 13 -7.12 6.30 -4.60
N ASN A 14 -7.31 6.90 -5.77
CA ASN A 14 -8.60 6.82 -6.44
C ASN A 14 -8.81 5.44 -7.12
N ALA A 15 -10.02 5.22 -7.66
CA ALA A 15 -10.36 3.98 -8.36
C ALA A 15 -9.39 3.68 -9.52
N LYS A 16 -8.89 4.72 -10.20
CA LYS A 16 -7.93 4.62 -11.32
C LYS A 16 -6.50 4.31 -10.89
N GLY A 17 -6.21 4.30 -9.59
CA GLY A 17 -4.87 4.03 -9.04
C GLY A 17 -3.98 5.27 -8.97
N GLU A 18 -4.54 6.46 -9.03
CA GLU A 18 -3.78 7.70 -8.84
C GLU A 18 -3.71 8.00 -7.35
N LEU A 19 -2.49 7.96 -6.81
CA LEU A 19 -2.14 8.38 -5.45
C LEU A 19 -1.90 9.89 -5.46
N THR A 20 -2.59 10.61 -4.58
CA THR A 20 -2.33 12.04 -4.34
C THR A 20 -1.16 12.18 -3.36
N LEU A 21 -0.13 12.95 -3.71
CA LEU A 21 1.00 13.20 -2.83
C LEU A 21 0.78 14.47 -1.98
N PRO A 22 1.25 14.49 -0.72
CA PRO A 22 1.30 15.69 0.11
C PRO A 22 2.24 16.74 -0.48
N ASP A 23 1.95 18.02 -0.20
CA ASP A 23 2.70 19.16 -0.73
C ASP A 23 4.21 19.07 -0.49
N HIS A 24 4.62 18.64 0.71
CA HIS A 24 6.04 18.50 1.05
C HIS A 24 6.76 17.42 0.22
N PHE A 25 6.07 16.36 -0.22
CA PHE A 25 6.63 15.37 -1.15
C PHE A 25 6.67 15.91 -2.58
N CYS A 26 5.64 16.66 -3.00
CA CYS A 26 5.63 17.33 -4.30
C CYS A 26 6.81 18.31 -4.43
N VAL A 27 7.06 19.11 -3.40
CA VAL A 27 8.21 20.03 -3.33
C VAL A 27 9.53 19.25 -3.43
N ALA A 28 9.70 18.18 -2.65
CA ALA A 28 10.90 17.36 -2.72
C ALA A 28 11.13 16.76 -4.13
N ILE A 29 10.08 16.28 -4.80
CA ILE A 29 10.17 15.77 -6.18
C ILE A 29 10.60 16.86 -7.16
N GLN A 30 10.03 18.07 -7.02
CA GLN A 30 10.33 19.22 -7.88
C GLN A 30 11.76 19.71 -7.68
N SER A 31 12.19 19.92 -6.43
CA SER A 31 13.55 20.35 -6.10
C SER A 31 14.62 19.38 -6.59
N ARG A 32 14.31 18.08 -6.62
CA ARG A 32 15.22 17.04 -7.12
C ARG A 32 15.16 16.88 -8.64
N ALA A 33 14.25 17.57 -9.34
CA ALA A 33 14.02 17.46 -10.78
C ALA A 33 13.72 16.02 -11.27
N ILE A 34 13.08 15.20 -10.42
CA ILE A 34 12.81 13.77 -10.69
C ILE A 34 11.36 13.49 -11.10
N ARG A 35 10.62 14.50 -11.56
CA ARG A 35 9.18 14.40 -11.83
C ARG A 35 8.82 13.27 -12.80
N ASP A 36 9.64 13.06 -13.83
CA ASP A 36 9.43 12.08 -14.90
C ASP A 36 10.28 10.81 -14.74
N ASP A 37 11.06 10.73 -13.66
CA ASP A 37 12.05 9.68 -13.35
C ASP A 37 11.76 8.99 -11.99
N LEU A 38 10.47 8.83 -11.67
CA LEU A 38 10.05 8.09 -10.48
C LEU A 38 9.87 6.60 -10.80
N PHE A 39 10.01 5.79 -9.76
CA PHE A 39 9.78 4.35 -9.80
C PHE A 39 8.96 3.95 -8.59
N VAL A 40 8.01 3.04 -8.81
CA VAL A 40 7.23 2.41 -7.73
C VAL A 40 7.64 0.95 -7.66
N GLY A 41 8.01 0.48 -6.47
CA GLY A 41 8.44 -0.89 -6.23
C GLY A 41 7.70 -1.54 -5.08
N LEU A 42 7.71 -2.87 -5.02
CA LEU A 42 7.33 -3.61 -3.82
C LEU A 42 8.53 -3.70 -2.87
N HIS A 43 8.37 -3.28 -1.61
CA HIS A 43 9.39 -3.52 -0.59
C HIS A 43 9.62 -5.03 -0.40
N ALA A 44 10.89 -5.44 -0.27
CA ALA A 44 11.27 -6.85 -0.14
C ALA A 44 10.77 -7.46 1.18
N ASP A 45 11.00 -6.78 2.30
CA ASP A 45 10.73 -7.29 3.65
C ASP A 45 9.40 -6.82 4.26
N HIS A 46 8.90 -5.65 3.84
CA HIS A 46 7.71 -5.03 4.43
C HIS A 46 6.52 -5.02 3.46
N PRO A 47 5.27 -5.05 3.98
CA PRO A 47 4.06 -5.04 3.15
C PRO A 47 3.70 -3.65 2.60
N CYS A 48 4.71 -2.83 2.26
CA CYS A 48 4.57 -1.50 1.68
C CYS A 48 5.05 -1.45 0.21
N MET A 49 4.70 -0.37 -0.48
CA MET A 49 5.36 0.01 -1.74
C MET A 49 6.41 1.09 -1.45
N ILE A 50 7.41 1.19 -2.30
CA ILE A 50 8.45 2.21 -2.25
C ILE A 50 8.28 3.10 -3.47
N VAL A 51 8.40 4.41 -3.30
CA VAL A 51 8.52 5.37 -4.39
C VAL A 51 9.88 6.05 -4.32
N CYS A 52 10.65 5.96 -5.39
CA CYS A 52 12.03 6.43 -5.41
C CYS A 52 12.42 6.97 -6.80
N ASP A 53 13.60 7.58 -6.87
CA ASP A 53 14.22 8.03 -8.12
C ASP A 53 15.06 6.92 -8.78
N ARG A 54 15.51 7.18 -10.01
CA ARG A 54 16.43 6.33 -10.77
C ARG A 54 17.69 5.96 -9.97
N ASP A 55 18.31 6.91 -9.29
CA ASP A 55 19.54 6.69 -8.53
C ASP A 55 19.32 5.68 -7.40
N SER A 56 18.18 5.75 -6.74
CA SER A 56 17.82 4.82 -5.67
C SER A 56 17.57 3.42 -6.22
N VAL A 57 16.94 3.27 -7.39
CA VAL A 57 16.83 1.96 -8.06
C VAL A 57 18.20 1.41 -8.41
N ALA A 58 19.11 2.25 -8.92
CA ALA A 58 20.47 1.85 -9.25
C ALA A 58 21.26 1.37 -8.03
N VAL A 59 21.07 1.99 -6.85
CA VAL A 59 21.67 1.52 -5.59
C VAL A 59 21.14 0.14 -5.19
N HIS A 60 19.85 -0.16 -5.39
CA HIS A 60 19.31 -1.50 -5.12
C HIS A 60 19.80 -2.55 -6.15
N HIS A 61 20.26 -2.09 -7.31
CA HIS A 61 20.88 -2.92 -8.35
C HIS A 61 22.37 -3.19 -8.08
N HIS A 62 23.04 -2.28 -7.37
CA HIS A 62 24.48 -2.33 -7.09
C HIS A 62 24.75 -2.48 -5.59
N ASP A 63 23.85 -3.16 -4.88
CA ASP A 63 24.04 -3.46 -3.47
C ASP A 63 25.36 -4.24 -3.32
N PRO A 64 26.36 -3.72 -2.58
CA PRO A 64 27.64 -4.39 -2.39
C PRO A 64 27.49 -5.77 -1.73
N GLN A 65 26.32 -6.09 -1.16
CA GLN A 65 25.99 -7.47 -0.79
C GLN A 65 26.00 -8.42 -1.99
N ASP A 66 25.55 -8.04 -3.19
CA ASP A 66 25.65 -8.92 -4.37
C ASP A 66 27.12 -9.24 -4.74
N THR A 67 28.05 -8.36 -4.37
CA THR A 67 29.51 -8.56 -4.55
C THR A 67 30.15 -9.33 -3.39
N LEU A 68 29.70 -9.12 -2.15
CA LEU A 68 30.17 -9.82 -0.95
C LEU A 68 29.60 -11.24 -0.82
N LEU A 69 28.44 -11.50 -1.43
CA LEU A 69 27.75 -12.78 -1.49
C LEU A 69 28.20 -13.62 -2.70
N GLY A 70 29.48 -13.58 -3.05
CA GLY A 70 30.09 -14.36 -4.13
C GLY A 70 29.99 -15.88 -4.00
N GLY A 71 29.21 -16.39 -3.04
CA GLY A 71 28.88 -17.81 -2.83
C GLY A 71 27.41 -18.17 -3.06
N TRP A 72 26.54 -17.26 -3.49
CA TRP A 72 25.18 -17.62 -3.87
C TRP A 72 25.16 -18.36 -5.21
N GLU A 73 24.42 -19.47 -5.25
CA GLU A 73 24.10 -20.17 -6.51
C GLU A 73 23.49 -19.16 -7.48
N ARG A 74 23.85 -19.25 -8.77
CA ARG A 74 23.40 -18.30 -9.81
C ARG A 74 21.88 -18.10 -9.78
N GLU A 75 21.16 -19.17 -9.49
CA GLU A 75 19.72 -19.27 -9.40
C GLU A 75 19.15 -18.42 -8.24
N ALA A 76 19.82 -18.38 -7.08
CA ALA A 76 19.44 -17.54 -5.95
C ALA A 76 19.61 -16.05 -6.26
N ARG A 77 20.72 -15.70 -6.93
CA ARG A 77 20.99 -14.32 -7.38
C ARG A 77 19.97 -13.86 -8.41
N GLU A 78 19.65 -14.69 -9.41
CA GLU A 78 18.61 -14.36 -10.39
C GLU A 78 17.22 -14.20 -9.74
N ALA A 79 16.88 -15.07 -8.78
CA ALA A 79 15.63 -14.95 -8.05
C ALA A 79 15.55 -13.64 -7.24
N LEU A 80 16.67 -13.21 -6.64
CA LEU A 80 16.76 -11.92 -5.95
C LEU A 80 16.58 -10.75 -6.93
N LEU A 81 17.27 -10.76 -8.07
CA LEU A 81 17.15 -9.71 -9.08
C LEU A 81 15.72 -9.60 -9.63
N ARG A 82 15.04 -10.73 -9.88
CA ARG A 82 13.62 -10.72 -10.28
C ARG A 82 12.73 -10.11 -9.19
N ARG A 83 13.05 -10.33 -7.91
CA ARG A 83 12.32 -9.71 -6.78
C ARG A 83 12.60 -8.21 -6.66
N ARG A 84 13.85 -7.78 -6.80
CA ARG A 84 14.27 -6.37 -6.65
C ARG A 84 13.87 -5.50 -7.84
N LEU A 85 13.97 -6.03 -9.06
CA LEU A 85 13.77 -5.25 -10.30
C LEU A 85 12.44 -5.59 -11.00
N GLY A 86 12.05 -6.86 -11.00
CA GLY A 86 10.84 -7.31 -11.70
C GLY A 86 9.54 -6.81 -11.08
N PHE A 87 9.58 -6.37 -9.81
CA PHE A 87 8.45 -5.77 -9.12
C PHE A 87 8.55 -4.24 -9.01
N VAL A 88 9.32 -3.61 -9.90
CA VAL A 88 9.43 -2.15 -10.02
C VAL A 88 8.82 -1.70 -11.35
N ALA A 89 8.07 -0.61 -11.33
CA ALA A 89 7.51 0.01 -12.53
C ALA A 89 7.82 1.51 -12.55
N PRO A 90 8.09 2.10 -13.73
CA PRO A 90 8.24 3.54 -13.86
C PRO A 90 6.93 4.26 -13.53
N ALA A 91 7.04 5.45 -12.96
CA ALA A 91 5.95 6.35 -12.64
C ALA A 91 6.36 7.80 -12.88
N GLN A 92 5.36 8.67 -13.01
CA GLN A 92 5.55 10.09 -13.19
C GLN A 92 4.56 10.85 -12.32
N MET A 93 4.98 11.99 -11.80
CA MET A 93 4.10 12.90 -11.08
C MET A 93 3.42 13.86 -12.06
N ASP A 94 2.10 13.87 -12.09
CA ASP A 94 1.35 14.80 -12.93
C ASP A 94 1.42 16.25 -12.41
N GLY A 95 0.85 17.20 -13.15
CA GLY A 95 0.86 18.61 -12.76
C GLY A 95 0.01 18.94 -11.52
N LYS A 96 -0.67 17.95 -10.94
CA LYS A 96 -1.54 18.07 -9.78
C LYS A 96 -1.01 17.26 -8.59
N GLY A 97 0.26 16.86 -8.61
CA GLY A 97 0.88 16.14 -7.50
C GLY A 97 0.39 14.70 -7.34
N ARG A 98 -0.10 14.05 -8.42
CA ARG A 98 -0.52 12.64 -8.38
C ARG A 98 0.47 11.74 -9.09
N ILE A 99 0.66 10.54 -8.57
CA ILE A 99 1.39 9.46 -9.24
C ILE A 99 0.45 8.28 -9.53
N ARG A 100 0.61 7.64 -10.69
CA ARG A 100 -0.19 6.46 -11.05
C ARG A 100 0.49 5.18 -10.58
N ILE A 101 -0.21 4.41 -9.75
CA ILE A 101 0.23 3.11 -9.26
C ILE A 101 -0.35 2.00 -10.13
N ALA A 102 0.49 1.04 -10.51
CA ALA A 102 0.06 -0.11 -11.30
C ALA A 102 -1.02 -0.93 -10.54
N PRO A 103 -2.11 -1.39 -11.21
CA PRO A 103 -3.18 -2.12 -10.54
C PRO A 103 -2.70 -3.37 -9.78
N TRP A 104 -1.74 -4.11 -10.34
CA TRP A 104 -1.21 -5.32 -9.71
C TRP A 104 -0.46 -5.04 -8.40
N MET A 105 0.22 -3.89 -8.27
CA MET A 105 0.89 -3.49 -7.03
C MET A 105 -0.13 -3.18 -5.94
N ARG A 106 -1.19 -2.43 -6.30
CA ARG A 106 -2.31 -2.12 -5.40
C ARG A 106 -2.97 -3.40 -4.90
N SER A 107 -3.30 -4.32 -5.81
CA SER A 107 -3.88 -5.61 -5.47
C SER A 107 -2.96 -6.41 -4.55
N ARG A 108 -1.65 -6.42 -4.81
CA ARG A 108 -0.67 -7.16 -4.01
C ARG A 108 -0.46 -6.57 -2.61
N ARG A 109 -0.61 -5.26 -2.41
CA ARG A 109 -0.52 -4.59 -1.10
C ARG A 109 -1.87 -4.33 -0.43
N GLY A 110 -2.96 -4.74 -1.07
CA GLY A 110 -4.32 -4.54 -0.57
C GLY A 110 -4.77 -3.08 -0.50
N ILE A 111 -4.04 -2.13 -1.12
CA ILE A 111 -4.31 -0.70 -0.96
C ILE A 111 -5.50 -0.30 -1.85
N ARG A 112 -6.64 -0.03 -1.19
CA ARG A 112 -7.89 0.32 -1.86
C ARG A 112 -8.05 1.83 -2.04
N GLN A 113 -8.12 2.56 -0.92
CA GLN A 113 -8.51 3.97 -0.92
C GLN A 113 -7.59 4.86 -0.10
N ARG A 114 -7.11 4.40 1.05
CA ARG A 114 -6.28 5.19 1.96
C ARG A 114 -4.89 4.59 2.08
N ALA A 115 -3.89 5.46 2.07
CA ALA A 115 -2.51 5.09 2.25
C ALA A 115 -1.86 5.96 3.32
N LEU A 116 -0.99 5.36 4.12
CA LEU A 116 -0.06 6.10 4.96
C LEU A 116 1.25 6.26 4.21
N LEU A 117 1.71 7.51 4.06
CA LEU A 117 2.96 7.86 3.41
C LEU A 117 4.02 8.21 4.44
N ILE A 118 5.25 7.73 4.24
CA ILE A 118 6.36 7.91 5.19
C ILE A 118 7.64 8.25 4.41
N GLY A 119 8.23 9.40 4.72
CA GLY A 119 9.49 9.84 4.12
C GLY A 119 10.68 9.12 4.73
N MET A 120 11.53 8.53 3.87
CA MET A 120 12.72 7.75 4.24
C MET A 120 14.01 8.40 3.72
N GLY A 121 13.98 9.74 3.58
CA GLY A 121 15.09 10.51 3.03
C GLY A 121 15.18 10.40 1.51
N ARG A 122 15.72 9.30 0.98
CA ARG A 122 15.95 9.12 -0.47
C ARG A 122 14.72 8.66 -1.24
N HIS A 123 13.84 7.94 -0.56
CA HIS A 123 12.58 7.42 -1.06
C HIS A 123 11.48 7.68 -0.04
N PHE A 124 10.25 7.34 -0.37
CA PHE A 124 9.16 7.27 0.60
C PHE A 124 8.39 5.98 0.46
N GLU A 125 7.76 5.55 1.55
CA GLU A 125 6.96 4.34 1.59
C GLU A 125 5.47 4.67 1.45
N VAL A 126 4.73 3.73 0.87
CA VAL A 126 3.28 3.78 0.69
C VAL A 126 2.69 2.54 1.35
N TRP A 127 2.07 2.73 2.51
CA TRP A 127 1.48 1.69 3.32
C TRP A 127 -0.03 1.65 3.15
N ASN A 128 -0.61 0.46 3.26
CA ASN A 128 -2.05 0.33 3.42
C ASN A 128 -2.45 0.83 4.81
N LEU A 129 -3.22 1.92 4.88
CA LEU A 129 -3.59 2.52 6.17
C LEU A 129 -4.39 1.54 7.03
N ASP A 130 -5.32 0.80 6.44
CA ASP A 130 -6.19 -0.12 7.19
C ASP A 130 -5.38 -1.27 7.78
N LEU A 131 -4.46 -1.86 6.99
CA LEU A 131 -3.57 -2.92 7.49
C LEU A 131 -2.58 -2.41 8.55
N VAL A 132 -2.12 -1.16 8.44
CA VAL A 132 -1.26 -0.55 9.47
C VAL A 132 -2.01 -0.46 10.79
N LEU A 133 -3.26 0.02 10.79
CA LEU A 133 -4.05 0.14 12.01
C LEU A 133 -4.41 -1.21 12.64
N GLU A 134 -4.64 -2.24 11.82
CA GLU A 134 -5.02 -3.58 12.30
C GLU A 134 -3.82 -4.37 12.86
N GLN A 135 -2.68 -4.30 12.19
CA GLN A 135 -1.56 -5.22 12.43
C GLN A 135 -0.18 -4.64 12.05
N GLY A 136 -0.07 -3.32 11.93
CA GLY A 136 1.17 -2.65 11.60
C GLY A 136 2.17 -2.65 12.75
N PRO A 137 3.43 -2.26 12.48
CA PRO A 137 4.38 -1.90 13.52
C PRO A 137 3.83 -0.81 14.45
N SER A 138 4.18 -0.86 15.74
CA SER A 138 3.62 0.03 16.77
C SER A 138 3.84 1.51 16.47
N ASP A 139 5.00 1.87 15.95
CA ASP A 139 5.34 3.23 15.52
C ASP A 139 4.46 3.70 14.35
N LEU A 140 4.18 2.82 13.38
CA LEU A 140 3.28 3.14 12.28
C LEU A 140 1.83 3.28 12.72
N ILE A 141 1.37 2.48 13.69
CA ILE A 141 0.04 2.60 14.29
C ILE A 141 -0.10 3.96 14.98
N VAL A 142 0.87 4.34 15.83
CA VAL A 142 0.86 5.64 16.53
C VAL A 142 0.83 6.78 15.51
N LEU A 143 1.69 6.70 14.49
CA LEU A 143 1.77 7.73 13.47
C LEU A 143 0.48 7.83 12.64
N ALA A 144 -0.15 6.72 12.30
CA ALA A 144 -1.45 6.68 11.64
C ALA A 144 -2.55 7.31 12.51
N ALA A 145 -2.60 6.96 13.80
CA ALA A 145 -3.58 7.51 14.74
C ALA A 145 -3.47 9.04 14.88
N LEU A 146 -2.25 9.58 15.01
CA LEU A 146 -2.03 11.02 15.12
C LEU A 146 -2.54 11.81 13.90
N HIS A 147 -2.39 11.25 12.69
CA HIS A 147 -2.94 11.87 11.47
C HIS A 147 -4.47 11.81 11.42
N LEU A 148 -5.06 10.72 11.90
CA LEU A 148 -6.52 10.57 11.98
C LEU A 148 -7.12 11.54 13.01
N ASP A 149 -6.52 11.67 14.20
CA ASP A 149 -6.98 12.59 15.24
C ASP A 149 -6.94 14.05 14.75
N THR A 150 -5.90 14.40 14.01
CA THR A 150 -5.78 15.74 13.41
C THR A 150 -6.87 16.01 12.38
N SER A 151 -7.30 14.99 11.61
CA SER A 151 -8.37 15.14 10.63
C SER A 151 -9.74 15.38 11.26
N ILE A 152 -10.01 14.76 12.42
CA ILE A 152 -11.24 14.97 13.19
C ILE A 152 -11.35 16.43 13.67
N THR A 153 -10.27 17.01 14.18
CA THR A 153 -10.27 18.41 14.67
C THR A 153 -10.38 19.49 13.58
N LYS A 154 -10.21 19.12 12.30
CA LYS A 154 -10.40 20.04 11.15
C LYS A 154 -11.87 20.07 10.71
N GLU A 155 -12.59 18.96 10.88
CA GLU A 155 -14.02 18.84 10.56
C GLU A 155 -14.91 19.42 11.67
N ASP A 156 -14.50 19.32 12.94
CA ASP A 156 -15.22 19.91 14.09
C ASP A 156 -15.08 21.44 14.22
N ARG A 157 -14.21 22.08 13.42
CA ARG A 157 -14.05 23.55 13.40
C ARG A 157 -14.97 24.28 12.41
N HIS A 158 -16.05 23.63 11.95
CA HIS A 158 -17.22 24.36 11.48
C HIS A 158 -18.11 24.71 12.69
N GLU A 159 -17.84 25.87 13.28
CA GLU A 159 -18.71 26.51 14.26
C GLU A 159 -20.14 26.62 13.69
N PRO A 160 -21.18 26.05 14.32
CA PRO A 160 -22.54 26.23 13.84
C PRO A 160 -22.95 27.67 14.17
N ALA A 161 -22.91 28.54 13.16
CA ALA A 161 -23.57 29.83 13.22
C ALA A 161 -25.06 29.58 13.48
N MET A 162 -25.51 29.85 14.71
CA MET A 162 -26.92 29.83 15.14
C MET A 162 -27.80 30.65 14.20
N PRO A 163 -28.82 30.07 13.54
CA PRO A 163 -29.96 30.81 13.06
C PRO A 163 -31.09 30.69 14.09
N ARG A 164 -31.55 31.85 14.53
CA ARG A 164 -32.64 32.04 15.50
C ARG A 164 -33.93 31.33 15.07
N LEU A 165 -34.69 30.92 16.09
CA LEU A 165 -36.05 30.37 16.02
C LEU A 165 -36.91 31.00 14.91
N GLY A 166 -37.37 30.16 13.99
CA GLY A 166 -38.46 30.45 13.06
C GLY A 166 -39.41 29.26 13.01
N ALA A 167 -40.41 29.23 13.87
CA ALA A 167 -41.47 28.25 13.84
C ALA A 167 -42.41 28.52 12.65
N ARG A 168 -42.69 27.52 11.81
CA ARG A 168 -44.03 27.27 11.23
C ARG A 168 -44.19 25.89 10.58
N ARG A 169 -45.43 25.41 10.71
CA ARG A 169 -45.99 24.05 10.63
C ARG A 169 -46.22 23.50 9.20
N ARG A 170 -46.08 22.15 9.13
CA ARG A 170 -46.90 21.09 8.49
C ARG A 170 -47.32 21.23 7.00
N THR A 171 -47.13 20.16 6.23
CA THR A 171 -48.12 19.05 6.08
C THR A 171 -47.53 17.87 5.29
N ALA A 172 -47.93 16.65 5.68
CA ALA A 172 -47.56 15.37 5.09
C ALA A 172 -48.60 14.90 4.07
N ARG A 173 -48.18 14.14 3.06
CA ARG A 173 -49.05 13.39 2.13
C ARG A 173 -48.49 11.96 1.93
N PRO A 174 -49.33 10.91 1.93
CA PRO A 174 -48.88 9.52 1.86
C PRO A 174 -48.84 8.99 0.41
N GLY A 175 -47.81 8.20 0.09
CA GLY A 175 -47.66 7.46 -1.17
C GLY A 175 -47.21 6.02 -0.91
N LYS A 176 -47.86 5.08 -1.61
CA LYS A 176 -47.87 3.61 -1.40
C LYS A 176 -46.55 2.87 -1.67
N PRO A 177 -46.41 1.60 -1.18
CA PRO A 177 -45.16 0.83 -1.22
C PRO A 177 -45.06 -0.11 -2.44
N GLY A 178 -43.82 -0.45 -2.82
CA GLY A 178 -43.54 -1.68 -3.57
C GLY A 178 -42.29 -1.62 -4.46
N LEU A 179 -41.20 -2.25 -4.02
CA LEU A 179 -40.38 -3.12 -4.87
C LEU A 179 -39.48 -3.99 -3.98
N SER A 180 -39.63 -5.31 -4.08
CA SER A 180 -38.79 -6.29 -3.39
C SER A 180 -37.53 -6.55 -4.20
N VAL A 181 -36.36 -6.45 -3.57
CA VAL A 181 -35.06 -6.81 -4.18
C VAL A 181 -34.61 -8.11 -3.56
N GLN A 182 -34.52 -9.17 -4.39
CA GLN A 182 -33.96 -10.47 -3.99
C GLN A 182 -32.42 -10.38 -3.96
N PRO A 183 -31.73 -11.07 -3.02
CA PRO A 183 -30.27 -11.09 -2.97
C PRO A 183 -29.66 -11.98 -4.05
N VAL A 184 -28.58 -11.52 -4.66
CA VAL A 184 -27.75 -12.26 -5.64
C VAL A 184 -26.87 -13.27 -4.89
N PRO A 185 -26.77 -14.55 -5.33
CA PRO A 185 -25.92 -15.54 -4.70
C PRO A 185 -24.43 -15.22 -4.84
N ALA A 186 -23.66 -15.51 -3.79
CA ALA A 186 -22.23 -15.27 -3.73
C ALA A 186 -21.45 -16.16 -4.72
N LEU A 187 -20.52 -15.55 -5.47
CA LEU A 187 -19.54 -16.28 -6.28
C LEU A 187 -18.53 -17.02 -5.36
N PRO A 188 -18.12 -18.25 -5.71
CA PRO A 188 -17.11 -18.98 -4.97
C PRO A 188 -15.75 -18.29 -5.05
N THR A 189 -15.03 -18.29 -3.92
CA THR A 189 -13.69 -17.72 -3.78
C THR A 189 -12.68 -18.53 -4.58
N ARG A 190 -11.93 -17.86 -5.47
CA ARG A 190 -10.75 -18.45 -6.12
C ARG A 190 -9.65 -18.72 -5.08
N PRO A 191 -8.93 -19.85 -5.16
CA PRO A 191 -7.79 -20.12 -4.30
C PRO A 191 -6.66 -19.10 -4.55
N ASP A 192 -6.04 -18.63 -3.46
CA ASP A 192 -4.88 -17.74 -3.47
C ASP A 192 -3.60 -18.53 -3.87
N PRO A 193 -2.92 -18.18 -4.98
CA PRO A 193 -1.74 -18.89 -5.47
C PRO A 193 -0.48 -18.73 -4.59
N LEU A 194 -0.55 -17.98 -3.48
CA LEU A 194 0.59 -17.72 -2.60
C LEU A 194 0.44 -18.32 -1.20
N ARG A 195 -0.65 -19.04 -0.95
CA ARG A 195 -0.85 -19.73 0.33
C ARG A 195 0.03 -21.00 0.35
N PRO A 196 0.97 -21.15 1.28
CA PRO A 196 1.74 -22.37 1.41
C PRO A 196 0.80 -23.53 1.77
N ALA A 197 0.96 -24.67 1.10
CA ALA A 197 0.20 -25.88 1.40
C ALA A 197 0.48 -26.31 2.84
N VAL A 198 -0.55 -26.35 3.69
CA VAL A 198 -0.46 -26.96 5.00
C VAL A 198 -0.32 -28.46 4.79
N ASP A 199 0.85 -28.98 5.10
CA ASP A 199 1.19 -30.39 4.98
C ASP A 199 0.30 -31.20 5.95
N ARG A 200 -0.54 -32.08 5.41
CA ARG A 200 -1.28 -33.06 6.23
C ARG A 200 -0.30 -34.14 6.66
N PRO A 201 -0.30 -34.62 7.92
CA PRO A 201 0.63 -35.65 8.34
C PRO A 201 0.29 -36.98 7.64
N GLY A 202 1.07 -37.30 6.62
CA GLY A 202 1.04 -38.58 5.90
C GLY A 202 1.66 -39.70 6.74
N LYS A 203 0.94 -40.83 6.80
CA LYS A 203 1.31 -42.07 7.49
C LYS A 203 2.71 -42.55 7.07
N ARG A 204 3.59 -42.82 8.06
CA ARG A 204 4.89 -43.47 7.85
C ARG A 204 4.70 -44.90 7.32
N PRO A 205 5.47 -45.36 6.32
CA PRO A 205 5.47 -46.76 5.94
C PRO A 205 6.32 -47.59 6.91
N ILE A 206 5.77 -48.72 7.35
CA ILE A 206 6.44 -49.74 8.17
C ILE A 206 7.45 -50.48 7.27
N LYS A 207 8.75 -50.43 7.62
CA LYS A 207 9.78 -51.25 6.97
C LYS A 207 9.59 -52.70 7.39
N ARG A 208 9.30 -53.58 6.42
CA ARG A 208 9.36 -55.04 6.55
C ARG A 208 10.82 -55.46 6.72
N ILE A 209 11.12 -56.11 7.84
CA ILE A 209 12.34 -56.88 8.05
C ILE A 209 12.19 -58.17 7.22
N VAL A 210 13.12 -58.41 6.30
CA VAL A 210 13.28 -59.72 5.65
C VAL A 210 14.54 -60.36 6.24
N ALA A 211 14.33 -61.48 6.92
CA ALA A 211 15.36 -62.40 7.34
C ALA A 211 15.66 -63.40 6.20
N GLY A 212 16.93 -63.76 6.04
CA GLY A 212 17.41 -64.84 5.17
C GLY A 212 18.93 -64.77 5.11
N ARG A 213 19.62 -65.54 5.96
CA ARG A 213 20.14 -66.90 5.75
C ARG A 213 21.43 -66.91 4.96
#